data_AF-A0A6A3K5P6-F1
#
_entry.id   AF-A0A6A3K5P6-F1
#
_cell.length_a   1.000
_cell.length_b   1.000
_cell.length_c   1.000
_cell.angle_alpha   90.00
_cell.angle_beta   90.00
_cell.angle_gamma   90.00
#
_symmetry.space_group_name_H-M   'P 1'
#
loop_
_entity.id
_entity.type
_entity.pdbx_description
1 polymer ?
#
loop_
_entity_poly.entity_id
_entity_poly.type
_entity_poly.pdbx_seq_one_letter_code
_entity_poly.pdbx_strand_id
1 'polypeptide(L)'
;MRSVNTQFKMDDDYSSGNNNHAQPQSHPVVTATKATRCYRPKEWSPEAEEAFRVQQTGWRDIKEYMETYGEPERWYNGFIRCTRVKANGYYTYWRPHRECDDKYLYTVKLFEYA
;
A
#
# COMPACT_ATOMS: atom_id res chain seq x y z
N MET A 1 52.30 -15.81 29.73
CA MET A 1 51.43 -15.76 28.53
C MET A 1 50.17 -16.54 28.85
N ARG A 2 49.07 -15.87 29.21
CA ARG A 2 47.84 -16.52 29.66
C ARG A 2 46.85 -16.52 28.50
N SER A 3 46.52 -17.72 28.03
CA SER A 3 45.57 -17.99 26.96
C SER A 3 44.15 -17.62 27.42
N VAL A 4 43.49 -16.71 26.71
CA VAL A 4 42.08 -16.37 26.95
C VAL A 4 41.21 -17.25 26.04
N ASN A 5 40.67 -18.31 26.63
CA ASN A 5 39.54 -19.06 26.07
C ASN A 5 38.27 -18.19 26.21
N THR A 6 37.88 -17.52 25.13
CA THR A 6 36.55 -16.90 25.03
C THR A 6 35.52 -17.98 24.68
N GLN A 7 35.06 -18.68 25.73
CA GLN A 7 33.86 -19.50 25.66
C GLN A 7 32.65 -18.57 25.57
N PHE A 8 32.10 -18.41 24.36
CA PHE A 8 30.82 -17.74 24.15
C PHE A 8 29.73 -18.49 24.92
N LYS A 9 29.32 -17.95 26.07
CA LYS A 9 28.07 -18.33 26.75
C LYS A 9 26.93 -17.73 25.93
N MET A 10 26.19 -18.59 25.22
CA MET A 10 24.80 -18.30 24.87
C MET A 10 24.01 -18.44 26.17
N ASP A 11 23.58 -17.32 26.73
CA ASP A 11 22.59 -17.33 27.80
C ASP A 11 21.21 -17.56 27.15
N ASP A 12 20.64 -18.73 27.45
CA ASP A 12 19.27 -19.14 27.13
C ASP A 12 18.24 -18.26 27.85
N ASP A 13 17.92 -17.09 27.28
CA ASP A 13 16.69 -16.35 27.60
C ASP A 13 15.92 -16.06 26.31
N TYR A 14 15.44 -17.13 25.66
CA TYR A 14 14.35 -17.02 24.69
C TYR A 14 13.04 -16.84 25.47
N SER A 15 12.87 -15.65 26.05
CA SER A 15 11.57 -15.20 26.51
C SER A 15 10.63 -15.15 25.30
N SER A 16 9.66 -16.07 25.26
CA SER A 16 8.48 -15.99 24.41
C SER A 16 7.66 -14.75 24.79
N GLY A 17 8.13 -13.59 24.34
CA GLY A 17 7.40 -12.33 24.42
C GLY A 17 6.36 -12.32 23.31
N ASN A 18 5.09 -12.33 23.69
CA ASN A 18 3.94 -12.15 22.81
C ASN A 18 4.21 -11.06 21.76
N ASN A 19 4.32 -11.48 20.49
CA ASN A 19 4.28 -10.59 19.34
C ASN A 19 2.85 -10.04 19.16
N ASN A 20 2.42 -9.17 20.08
CA ASN A 20 1.33 -8.25 19.80
C ASN A 20 1.90 -7.04 19.04
N HIS A 21 2.49 -7.29 17.86
CA HIS A 21 2.57 -6.26 16.85
C HIS A 21 1.14 -6.05 16.37
N ALA A 22 0.44 -5.12 17.01
CA ALA A 22 -0.90 -4.73 16.65
C ALA A 22 -0.92 -4.45 15.15
N GLN A 23 -1.42 -5.41 14.37
CA GLN A 23 -1.91 -5.16 13.03
C GLN A 23 -2.87 -3.97 13.18
N PRO A 24 -2.64 -2.82 12.52
CA PRO A 24 -3.60 -1.74 12.55
C PRO A 24 -4.93 -2.34 12.09
N GLN A 25 -5.91 -2.33 12.99
CA GLN A 25 -7.24 -2.88 12.74
C GLN A 25 -7.74 -2.28 11.43
N SER A 26 -7.89 -3.11 10.41
CA SER A 26 -8.43 -2.73 9.12
C SER A 26 -9.92 -2.48 9.30
N HIS A 27 -10.28 -1.35 9.92
CA HIS A 27 -11.64 -0.87 9.88
C HIS A 27 -11.96 -0.60 8.40
N PRO A 28 -13.01 -1.22 7.83
CA PRO A 28 -13.42 -0.88 6.48
C PRO A 28 -13.87 0.58 6.52
N VAL A 29 -13.08 1.47 5.90
CA VAL A 29 -13.47 2.87 5.72
C VAL A 29 -14.70 2.85 4.83
N VAL A 30 -15.86 3.14 5.40
CA VAL A 30 -17.12 3.18 4.68
C VAL A 30 -17.11 4.46 3.84
N THR A 31 -16.65 4.37 2.60
CA THR A 31 -16.78 5.46 1.62
C THR A 31 -18.26 5.79 1.44
N ALA A 32 -18.60 7.07 1.30
CA ALA A 32 -20.00 7.51 1.23
C ALA A 32 -20.75 6.89 0.04
N THR A 33 -20.02 6.54 -1.02
CA THR A 33 -20.55 5.81 -2.18
C THR A 33 -20.16 4.33 -2.10
N LYS A 34 -21.15 3.43 -2.10
CA LYS A 34 -20.92 1.98 -2.24
C LYS A 34 -20.53 1.68 -3.69
N ALA A 35 -19.45 0.93 -3.89
CA ALA A 35 -19.11 0.42 -5.22
C ALA A 35 -20.18 -0.59 -5.66
N THR A 36 -20.67 -0.43 -6.88
CA THR A 36 -21.66 -1.32 -7.51
C THR A 36 -21.00 -2.60 -8.01
N ARG A 37 -19.74 -2.51 -8.46
CA ARG A 37 -18.99 -3.65 -8.99
C ARG A 37 -17.51 -3.55 -8.62
N CYS A 38 -16.88 -4.70 -8.41
CA CYS A 38 -15.45 -4.86 -8.29
C CYS A 38 -14.96 -5.88 -9.32
N TYR A 39 -13.98 -5.54 -10.14
CA TYR A 39 -13.38 -6.47 -11.10
C TYR A 39 -11.87 -6.27 -11.19
N ARG A 40 -11.18 -7.18 -11.87
CA ARG A 40 -9.74 -7.08 -12.13
C ARG A 40 -9.51 -6.77 -13.60
N PRO A 41 -8.68 -5.77 -13.94
CA PRO A 41 -8.37 -5.45 -15.33
C PRO A 41 -7.60 -6.63 -15.97
N LYS A 42 -7.93 -6.95 -17.22
CA LYS A 42 -7.20 -7.95 -18.02
C LYS A 42 -6.04 -7.33 -18.78
N GLU A 43 -6.16 -6.05 -19.10
CA GLU A 43 -5.20 -5.27 -19.86
C GLU A 43 -4.90 -3.99 -19.10
N TRP A 44 -3.71 -3.43 -19.34
CA TRP A 44 -3.33 -2.18 -18.72
C TRP A 44 -4.15 -1.02 -19.31
N SER A 45 -4.58 -0.12 -18.41
CA SER A 45 -5.25 1.12 -18.76
C SER A 45 -4.79 2.23 -17.79
N PRO A 46 -4.98 3.52 -18.14
CA PRO A 46 -4.74 4.63 -17.22
C PRO A 46 -5.47 4.48 -15.88
N GLU A 47 -6.67 3.93 -15.89
CA GLU A 47 -7.46 3.64 -14.69
C GLU A 47 -6.83 2.53 -13.84
N ALA A 48 -6.32 1.47 -14.49
CA ALA A 48 -5.61 0.40 -13.80
C ALA A 48 -4.30 0.90 -13.18
N GLU A 49 -3.57 1.79 -13.87
CA GLU A 49 -2.38 2.45 -13.33
C GLU A 49 -2.71 3.29 -12.09
N GLU A 50 -3.78 4.08 -12.15
CA GLU A 50 -4.22 4.91 -11.03
C GLU A 50 -4.62 4.04 -9.83
N ALA A 51 -5.44 3.01 -10.07
CA ALA A 51 -5.83 2.06 -9.04
C ALA A 51 -4.63 1.31 -8.44
N PHE A 52 -3.63 0.95 -9.26
CA PHE A 52 -2.39 0.33 -8.79
C PHE A 52 -1.66 1.23 -7.80
N ARG A 53 -1.43 2.51 -8.16
CA ARG A 53 -0.70 3.47 -7.30
C ARG A 53 -1.40 3.69 -5.96
N VAL A 54 -2.73 3.79 -6.00
CA VAL A 54 -3.56 4.04 -4.81
C VAL A 54 -3.63 2.79 -3.91
N GLN A 55 -3.76 1.61 -4.50
CA GLN A 55 -3.81 0.34 -3.76
C GLN A 55 -2.47 -0.03 -3.16
N GLN A 56 -1.37 0.30 -3.82
CA GLN A 56 -0.04 0.06 -3.28
C GLN A 56 0.23 0.89 -2.02
N THR A 57 -0.40 2.07 -1.89
CA THR A 57 -0.34 2.87 -0.66
C THR A 57 -1.42 2.52 0.36
N GLY A 58 -2.19 1.45 0.13
CA GLY A 58 -3.14 0.87 1.09
C GLY A 58 -4.56 1.44 1.02
N TRP A 59 -4.88 2.26 0.02
CA TRP A 59 -6.23 2.77 -0.21
C TRP A 59 -6.97 1.88 -1.21
N ARG A 60 -8.29 1.82 -1.13
CA ARG A 60 -9.08 1.02 -2.07
C ARG A 60 -9.10 1.64 -3.47
N ASP A 61 -9.35 2.93 -3.52
CA ASP A 61 -9.59 3.71 -4.73
C ASP A 61 -9.29 5.19 -4.47
N ILE A 62 -9.26 5.97 -5.55
CA ILE A 62 -8.95 7.39 -5.49
C ILE A 62 -9.96 8.17 -4.65
N LYS A 63 -11.23 7.74 -4.59
CA LYS A 63 -12.27 8.44 -3.83
C LYS A 63 -11.98 8.34 -2.33
N GLU A 64 -11.61 7.16 -1.83
CA GLU A 64 -11.21 6.96 -0.43
C GLU A 64 -10.00 7.83 -0.06
N TYR A 65 -9.01 7.91 -0.96
CA TYR A 65 -7.87 8.79 -0.78
C TYR A 65 -8.28 10.27 -0.72
N MET A 66 -9.14 10.69 -1.65
CA MET A 66 -9.62 12.07 -1.75
C MET A 66 -10.50 12.49 -0.58
N GLU A 67 -11.32 11.59 -0.04
CA GLU A 67 -12.09 11.84 1.18
C GLU A 67 -11.18 12.12 2.38
N THR A 68 -9.98 11.53 2.43
CA THR A 68 -9.06 11.67 3.58
C THR A 68 -8.06 12.82 3.42
N TYR A 69 -7.46 12.97 2.24
CA TYR A 69 -6.37 13.92 1.99
C TYR A 69 -6.64 14.92 0.86
N GLY A 70 -7.77 14.81 0.16
CA GLY A 70 -8.09 15.61 -1.01
C GLY A 70 -7.40 15.14 -2.29
N GLU A 71 -7.35 16.02 -3.29
CA GLU A 71 -6.79 15.69 -4.59
C GLU A 71 -5.28 15.44 -4.51
N PRO A 72 -4.77 14.27 -4.97
CA PRO A 72 -3.33 14.04 -4.99
C PRO A 72 -2.65 14.91 -6.04
N GLU A 73 -1.35 15.15 -5.84
CA GLU A 73 -0.52 15.78 -6.85
C GLU A 73 -0.45 14.87 -8.09
N ARG A 74 -0.64 15.43 -9.28
CA ARG A 74 -0.60 14.72 -10.56
C ARG A 74 0.53 15.23 -11.45
N TRP A 75 1.06 14.35 -12.29
CA TRP A 75 1.98 14.68 -13.38
C TRP A 75 1.22 15.35 -14.54
N TYR A 76 1.96 15.93 -15.50
CA TYR A 76 1.42 16.59 -16.69
C TYR A 76 0.55 15.67 -17.58
N ASN A 77 0.71 14.35 -17.45
CA ASN A 77 -0.07 13.35 -18.16
C ASN A 77 -1.29 12.84 -17.37
N GLY A 78 -1.56 13.43 -16.20
CA GLY A 78 -2.70 13.07 -15.35
C GLY A 78 -2.45 11.93 -14.37
N PHE A 79 -1.30 11.24 -14.41
CA PHE A 79 -1.01 10.19 -13.44
C PHE A 79 -0.67 10.77 -12.06
N ILE A 80 -1.06 10.06 -11.01
CA ILE A 80 -0.74 10.40 -9.63
C ILE A 80 0.78 10.49 -9.46
N ARG A 81 1.27 11.64 -9.02
CA ARG A 81 2.69 11.88 -8.70
C ARG A 81 3.03 11.50 -7.28
N CYS A 82 2.13 11.77 -6.34
CA CYS A 82 2.41 11.60 -4.93
C CYS A 82 1.15 11.13 -4.18
N THR A 83 1.28 10.04 -3.42
CA THR A 83 0.25 9.56 -2.49
C THR A 83 0.83 9.38 -1.09
N ARG A 84 -0.01 9.51 -0.06
CA ARG A 84 0.34 9.13 1.31
C ARG A 84 -0.03 7.68 1.58
N VAL A 85 0.80 6.96 2.33
CA VAL A 85 0.52 5.58 2.76
C VAL A 85 -0.50 5.58 3.88
N LYS A 86 -1.56 4.78 3.77
CA LYS A 86 -2.66 4.73 4.74
C LYS A 86 -2.21 4.34 6.15
N ALA A 87 -1.23 3.44 6.27
CA ALA A 87 -0.80 2.90 7.55
C ALA A 87 0.06 3.86 8.39
N ASN A 88 0.89 4.70 7.76
CA ASN A 88 1.89 5.51 8.47
C ASN A 88 1.96 6.98 7.99
N GLY A 89 1.23 7.35 6.93
CA GLY A 89 1.17 8.71 6.41
C GLY A 89 2.39 9.15 5.57
N TYR A 90 3.40 8.30 5.36
CA TYR A 90 4.57 8.65 4.56
C TYR A 90 4.20 8.85 3.08
N TYR A 91 4.94 9.72 2.40
CA TYR A 91 4.76 9.96 0.98
C TYR A 91 5.40 8.87 0.13
N THR A 92 4.66 8.41 -0.87
CA THR A 92 5.12 7.57 -1.97
C THR A 92 5.10 8.40 -3.24
N TYR A 93 6.25 8.48 -3.90
CA TYR A 93 6.42 9.21 -5.14
C TYR A 93 6.42 8.24 -6.31
N TRP A 94 5.66 8.59 -7.33
CA TRP A 94 5.50 7.80 -8.54
C TRP A 94 6.14 8.49 -9.72
N ARG A 95 6.59 7.71 -10.69
CA ARG A 95 7.15 8.22 -11.94
C ARG A 95 6.05 8.71 -12.87
N PRO A 96 6.39 9.62 -13.81
CA PRO A 96 5.44 10.09 -14.82
C PRO A 96 5.11 9.00 -15.85
N HIS A 97 5.89 7.92 -15.98
CA HIS A 97 5.57 6.80 -16.86
C HIS A 97 4.85 5.67 -16.11
N ARG A 98 4.31 4.73 -16.89
CA ARG A 98 3.69 3.48 -16.42
C ARG A 98 4.61 2.73 -15.47
N GLU A 99 4.09 2.35 -14.30
CA GLU A 99 4.75 1.45 -13.34
C GLU A 99 3.99 0.15 -13.11
N CYS A 100 2.70 0.09 -13.49
CA CYS A 100 1.92 -1.14 -13.41
C CYS A 100 2.30 -2.08 -14.57
N ASP A 101 3.29 -2.94 -14.34
CA ASP A 101 3.61 -4.06 -15.24
C ASP A 101 2.43 -5.03 -15.35
N ASP A 102 2.34 -5.76 -16.47
CA ASP A 102 1.27 -6.74 -16.70
C ASP A 102 1.21 -7.83 -15.62
N LYS A 103 2.37 -8.18 -15.03
CA LYS A 103 2.46 -9.10 -13.89
C LYS A 103 1.74 -8.59 -12.64
N TYR A 104 1.44 -7.30 -12.51
CA TYR A 104 0.73 -6.75 -11.35
C TYR A 104 -0.75 -6.46 -11.64
N LEU A 105 -1.21 -6.57 -12.88
CA LEU A 105 -2.61 -6.30 -13.21
C LEU A 105 -3.59 -7.21 -12.46
N TYR A 106 -3.22 -8.47 -12.21
CA TYR A 106 -4.08 -9.40 -11.47
C TYR A 106 -4.27 -9.01 -9.99
N THR A 107 -3.40 -8.16 -9.43
CA THR A 107 -3.54 -7.68 -8.05
C THR A 107 -4.43 -6.43 -7.96
N VAL A 108 -4.52 -5.66 -9.05
CA VAL A 108 -5.30 -4.43 -9.11
C VAL A 108 -6.79 -4.72 -9.11
N LYS A 109 -7.55 -3.99 -8.30
CA LYS A 109 -9.03 -4.04 -8.27
C LYS A 109 -9.59 -2.74 -8.80
N LEU A 110 -10.46 -2.79 -9.80
CA LEU A 110 -11.22 -1.63 -10.25
C LEU A 110 -12.62 -1.67 -9.64
N PHE A 111 -13.07 -0.50 -9.20
CA PHE A 111 -14.38 -0.30 -8.57
C PHE A 111 -15.23 0.62 -9.44
N GLU A 112 -16.41 0.15 -9.82
CA GLU A 112 -17.41 0.95 -10.52
C GLU A 112 -18.46 1.43 -9.52
N TYR A 113 -18.95 2.64 -9.72
CA TYR A 113 -20.00 3.26 -8.92
C TYR A 113 -21.15 3.62 -9.87
N ALA A 114 -22.38 3.36 -9.44
CA ALA A 114 -23.59 3.72 -10.17
C ALA A 114 -24.09 5.10 -9.72
#